data_AF-A0A3A4WP64-F1
#
_entry.id   AF-A0A3A4WP64-F1
#
_cell.length_a   1.000
_cell.length_b   1.000
_cell.length_c   1.000
_cell.angle_alpha   90.00
_cell.angle_beta   90.00
_cell.angle_gamma   90.00
#
_symmetry.space_group_name_H-M   'P 1'
#
loop_
_entity.id
_entity.type
_entity.pdbx_description
1 polymer ?
#
loop_
_entity_poly.entity_id
_entity_poly.type
_entity_poly.pdbx_seq_one_letter_code
_entity_poly.pdbx_strand_id
1 'polypeptide(L)'
;MLADQFIIEGFEPLWLTIDNIGPFRDQPYEIDFTDNEGVPCNLFLLMSRNGQGKTTILDIITRLMDFVFQENPRQFGNEDIDYGKGRVQWDIRLKVTWRGKKISVLLSLLAGYLSREYPAIKEWTNQSLEKYNLSDWHRIGFRRQALGGNWQVIGKSEEFIDTFIGIIQAEKLLSSPPDGFEAPTLFLPRVLFFSAYRDIERVTSSDRAIIRPDNWGYSPTYKINSQGNQWQQSLDNLLVWLKWLDDGRFDRARDLINKRVFSEGNKFLEDVRKDPPEAIINSAGQRHRLDQLSSGEKSLVQLFLRIGAHMTQHTIILIDELDIHLHPNWQHHIIALFKEFVRDHPSITVIASTHSREILSAFPLDIPEEGVRKGGFIIKEGIAEEYAKPQTIKES
;
A
#
# COMPACT_ATOMS: atom_id res chain seq x y z
N MET A 1 -16.85 0.54 -23.68
CA MET A 1 -17.56 1.83 -23.79
C MET A 1 -17.41 2.72 -22.56
N LEU A 2 -17.77 2.29 -21.33
CA LEU A 2 -17.56 3.13 -20.12
C LEU A 2 -16.08 3.20 -19.68
N ALA A 3 -15.34 2.09 -19.72
CA ALA A 3 -13.92 2.04 -19.35
C ALA A 3 -13.02 2.85 -20.30
N ASP A 4 -13.38 2.95 -21.58
CA ASP A 4 -12.59 3.69 -22.59
C ASP A 4 -12.62 5.22 -22.37
N GLN A 5 -13.47 5.71 -21.47
CA GLN A 5 -13.64 7.14 -21.21
C GLN A 5 -13.12 7.59 -19.84
N PHE A 6 -12.61 6.68 -19.01
CA PHE A 6 -12.12 6.99 -17.66
C PHE A 6 -10.87 6.17 -17.37
N ILE A 7 -9.71 6.77 -17.62
CA ILE A 7 -8.41 6.15 -17.41
C ILE A 7 -7.76 6.83 -16.21
N ILE A 8 -7.31 6.05 -15.23
CA ILE A 8 -6.59 6.56 -14.07
C ILE A 8 -5.11 6.65 -14.44
N GLU A 9 -4.54 7.84 -14.25
CA GLU A 9 -3.16 8.19 -14.57
C GLU A 9 -2.33 8.47 -13.32
N GLY A 10 -2.95 8.59 -12.15
CA GLY A 10 -2.25 8.72 -10.87
C GLY A 10 -3.19 8.63 -9.67
N PHE A 11 -2.70 8.02 -8.60
CA PHE A 11 -3.39 7.89 -7.32
C PHE A 11 -2.39 8.18 -6.20
N GLU A 12 -2.26 9.45 -5.83
CA GLU A 12 -1.13 9.96 -5.06
C GLU A 12 -1.61 10.56 -3.73
N PRO A 13 -1.22 10.00 -2.57
CA PRO A 13 -1.65 10.51 -1.26
C PRO A 13 -1.23 11.97 -1.03
N LEU A 14 -2.15 12.77 -0.47
CA LEU A 14 -1.88 14.15 -0.07
C LEU A 14 -1.93 14.28 1.45
N TRP A 15 -3.08 14.00 2.06
CA TRP A 15 -3.29 14.18 3.50
C TRP A 15 -4.09 13.03 4.10
N LEU A 16 -3.77 12.62 5.32
CA LEU A 16 -4.65 11.77 6.13
C LEU A 16 -5.04 12.52 7.39
N THR A 17 -6.33 12.58 7.67
CA THR A 17 -6.88 13.18 8.89
C THR A 17 -7.60 12.10 9.69
N ILE A 18 -7.17 11.86 10.92
CA ILE A 18 -7.72 10.87 11.86
C ILE A 18 -8.23 11.61 13.08
N ASP A 19 -9.45 11.33 13.53
CA ASP A 19 -9.97 11.91 14.76
C ASP A 19 -10.75 10.88 15.58
N ASN A 20 -10.50 10.87 16.89
CA ASN A 20 -11.09 9.97 17.87
C ASN A 20 -10.87 8.48 17.59
N ILE A 21 -9.68 8.07 17.11
CA ILE A 21 -9.36 6.67 16.81
C ILE A 21 -8.03 6.26 17.46
N GLY A 22 -8.05 5.18 18.26
CA GLY A 22 -6.87 4.65 18.93
C GLY A 22 -6.17 5.70 19.80
N PRO A 23 -4.87 5.99 19.57
CA PRO A 23 -4.13 7.01 20.31
C PRO A 23 -4.41 8.45 19.83
N PHE A 24 -5.09 8.62 18.69
CA PHE A 24 -5.39 9.93 18.11
C PHE A 24 -6.71 10.46 18.70
N ARG A 25 -6.60 11.07 19.89
CA ARG A 25 -7.72 11.64 20.64
C ARG A 25 -7.59 13.17 20.71
N ASP A 26 -8.66 13.82 21.16
CA ASP A 26 -8.77 15.26 21.46
C ASP A 26 -8.91 16.21 20.26
N GLN A 27 -8.10 16.06 19.21
CA GLN A 27 -8.17 16.89 18.01
C GLN A 27 -7.87 16.09 16.73
N PRO A 28 -8.34 16.55 15.55
CA PRO A 28 -7.98 15.94 14.28
C PRO A 28 -6.46 15.88 14.10
N TYR A 29 -5.95 14.66 13.92
CA TYR A 29 -4.56 14.36 13.69
C TYR A 29 -4.29 14.28 12.19
N GLU A 30 -3.53 15.23 11.67
CA GLU A 30 -3.23 15.36 10.24
C GLU A 30 -1.81 14.87 9.91
N ILE A 31 -1.69 14.11 8.82
CA ILE A 31 -0.42 13.65 8.25
C ILE A 31 -0.32 14.16 6.82
N ASP A 32 0.73 14.92 6.51
CA ASP A 32 1.07 15.41 5.17
C ASP A 32 1.96 14.38 4.46
N PHE A 33 1.52 13.88 3.30
CA PHE A 33 2.30 12.96 2.46
C PHE A 33 3.07 13.67 1.34
N THR A 34 3.15 15.00 1.38
CA THR A 34 3.87 15.79 0.38
C THR A 34 5.27 16.17 0.83
N ASP A 35 6.13 16.46 -0.14
CA ASP A 35 7.44 17.05 0.09
C ASP A 35 7.33 18.56 0.40
N ASN A 36 8.47 19.23 0.51
CA ASN A 36 8.50 20.66 0.83
C ASN A 36 7.86 21.56 -0.22
N GLU A 37 7.74 21.07 -1.45
CA GLU A 37 7.13 21.79 -2.57
C GLU A 37 5.62 21.51 -2.67
N GLY A 38 5.07 20.68 -1.77
CA GLY A 38 3.68 20.26 -1.80
C GLY A 38 3.40 19.19 -2.85
N VAL A 39 4.43 18.48 -3.33
CA VAL A 39 4.27 17.38 -4.28
C VAL A 39 4.19 16.06 -3.52
N PRO A 40 3.22 15.17 -3.81
CA PRO A 40 3.14 13.83 -3.23
C PRO A 40 4.46 13.06 -3.28
N CYS A 41 4.87 12.55 -2.12
CA CYS A 41 6.00 11.65 -2.00
C CYS A 41 5.68 10.28 -2.62
N ASN A 42 6.67 9.63 -3.21
CA ASN A 42 6.56 8.23 -3.63
C ASN A 42 7.27 7.26 -2.67
N LEU A 43 8.04 7.78 -1.71
CA LEU A 43 8.64 7.01 -0.62
C LEU A 43 8.53 7.79 0.69
N PHE A 44 7.80 7.26 1.67
CA PHE A 44 7.42 7.95 2.89
C PHE A 44 7.68 7.10 4.13
N LEU A 45 8.29 7.68 5.17
CA LEU A 45 8.54 6.99 6.45
C LEU A 45 7.68 7.52 7.60
N LEU A 46 6.91 6.64 8.23
CA LEU A 46 6.22 6.88 9.49
C LEU A 46 7.10 6.43 10.66
N MET A 47 7.40 7.36 11.55
CA MET A 47 8.36 7.16 12.63
C MET A 47 7.68 7.33 13.98
N SER A 48 7.86 6.39 14.89
CA SER A 48 7.35 6.56 16.26
C SER A 48 7.97 5.58 17.25
N ARG A 49 7.84 5.86 18.55
CA ARG A 49 8.04 4.85 19.60
C ARG A 49 6.96 3.77 19.52
N ASN A 50 7.24 2.58 20.02
CA ASN A 50 6.27 1.48 20.02
C ASN A 50 4.97 1.88 20.73
N GLY A 51 3.84 1.47 20.19
CA GLY A 51 2.51 1.75 20.74
C GLY A 51 1.92 3.13 20.40
N GLN A 52 2.60 3.96 19.61
CA GLN A 52 2.16 5.33 19.30
C GLN A 52 1.23 5.44 18.08
N GLY A 53 0.77 4.33 17.49
CA GLY A 53 -0.25 4.34 16.42
C GLY A 53 0.23 4.17 14.97
N LYS A 54 1.49 3.76 14.71
CA LYS A 54 1.98 3.41 13.35
C LYS A 54 1.08 2.39 12.65
N THR A 55 0.91 1.22 13.28
CA THR A 55 0.03 0.16 12.81
C THR A 55 -1.41 0.66 12.66
N THR A 56 -1.88 1.52 13.58
CA THR A 56 -3.21 2.12 13.50
C THR A 56 -3.39 2.98 12.25
N ILE A 57 -2.42 3.84 11.91
CA ILE A 57 -2.47 4.66 10.68
C ILE A 57 -2.52 3.76 9.43
N LEU A 58 -1.61 2.80 9.31
CA LEU A 58 -1.56 1.93 8.14
C LEU A 58 -2.82 1.05 8.00
N ASP A 59 -3.34 0.52 9.11
CA ASP A 59 -4.57 -0.28 9.10
C ASP A 59 -5.80 0.57 8.78
N ILE A 60 -5.88 1.82 9.27
CA ILE A 60 -6.95 2.77 8.92
C ILE A 60 -6.95 3.05 7.42
N ILE A 61 -5.79 3.38 6.82
CA ILE A 61 -5.69 3.61 5.37
C ILE A 61 -6.17 2.38 4.60
N THR A 62 -5.68 1.20 4.99
CA THR A 62 -6.04 -0.06 4.33
C THR A 62 -7.53 -0.36 4.45
N ARG A 63 -8.11 -0.20 5.64
CA ARG A 63 -9.54 -0.45 5.86
C ARG A 63 -10.41 0.56 5.14
N LEU A 64 -10.04 1.83 5.15
CA LEU A 64 -10.78 2.88 4.47
C LEU A 64 -10.85 2.62 2.97
N MET A 65 -9.71 2.24 2.36
CA MET A 65 -9.65 1.85 0.96
C MET A 65 -10.59 0.68 0.67
N ASP A 66 -10.57 -0.38 1.50
CA ASP A 66 -11.46 -1.53 1.28
C ASP A 66 -12.93 -1.15 1.43
N PHE A 67 -13.23 -0.43 2.51
CA PHE A 67 -14.58 -0.11 2.97
C PHE A 67 -15.35 0.76 1.98
N VAL A 68 -14.71 1.76 1.40
CA VAL A 68 -15.34 2.71 0.47
C VAL A 68 -15.81 2.02 -0.83
N PHE A 69 -15.14 0.95 -1.25
CA PHE A 69 -15.51 0.20 -2.47
C PHE A 69 -16.36 -1.05 -2.20
N GLN A 70 -16.91 -1.19 -1.00
CA GLN A 70 -17.93 -2.20 -0.71
C GLN A 70 -19.32 -1.69 -1.17
N GLU A 71 -20.12 -2.57 -1.78
CA GLU A 71 -21.48 -2.21 -2.19
C GLU A 71 -22.39 -1.94 -0.99
N ASN A 72 -22.29 -2.78 0.05
CA ASN A 72 -23.12 -2.71 1.25
C ASN A 72 -22.28 -3.01 2.50
N PRO A 73 -21.43 -2.08 2.94
CA PRO A 73 -20.59 -2.31 4.10
C PRO A 73 -21.42 -2.48 5.38
N ARG A 74 -21.05 -3.51 6.17
CA ARG A 74 -21.64 -3.74 7.51
C ARG A 74 -20.83 -3.10 8.62
N GLN A 75 -19.51 -3.22 8.55
CA GLN A 75 -18.56 -2.73 9.56
C GLN A 75 -17.26 -2.32 8.90
N PHE A 76 -16.63 -1.28 9.42
CA PHE A 76 -15.28 -0.86 9.06
C PHE A 76 -14.22 -1.81 9.64
N GLY A 77 -14.56 -2.43 10.77
CA GLY A 77 -13.74 -3.32 11.59
C GLY A 77 -12.73 -2.58 12.47
N ASN A 78 -13.06 -1.36 12.88
CA ASN A 78 -12.34 -0.62 13.92
C ASN A 78 -13.37 -0.13 14.94
N GLU A 79 -13.20 -0.48 16.21
CA GLU A 79 -14.20 -0.24 17.25
C GLU A 79 -14.55 1.24 17.43
N ASP A 80 -13.55 2.13 17.33
CA ASP A 80 -13.78 3.57 17.47
C ASP A 80 -14.66 4.13 16.35
N ILE A 81 -14.54 3.58 15.13
CA ILE A 81 -15.35 3.97 13.97
C ILE A 81 -16.71 3.24 13.97
N ASP A 82 -16.73 1.97 14.34
CA ASP A 82 -17.91 1.09 14.30
C ASP A 82 -18.85 1.26 15.49
N TYR A 83 -18.39 1.80 16.60
CA TYR A 83 -19.19 1.98 17.82
C TYR A 83 -18.94 3.30 18.53
N GLY A 84 -17.82 3.97 18.25
CA GLY A 84 -17.46 5.26 18.82
C GLY A 84 -17.77 6.45 17.92
N LYS A 85 -17.06 7.55 18.20
CA LYS A 85 -17.08 8.81 17.42
C LYS A 85 -15.89 8.93 16.46
N GLY A 86 -15.19 7.83 16.22
CA GLY A 86 -14.05 7.78 15.33
C GLY A 86 -14.44 8.20 13.92
N ARG A 87 -13.58 8.98 13.29
CA ARG A 87 -13.75 9.46 11.92
C ARG A 87 -12.42 9.64 11.23
N VAL A 88 -12.40 9.35 9.94
CA VAL A 88 -11.21 9.43 9.10
C VAL A 88 -11.54 10.06 7.75
N GLN A 89 -10.60 10.86 7.25
CA GLN A 89 -10.57 11.41 5.91
C GLN A 89 -9.19 11.14 5.29
N TRP A 90 -9.14 10.51 4.11
CA TRP A 90 -7.92 10.35 3.34
C TRP A 90 -8.05 11.06 2.00
N ASP A 91 -7.21 12.07 1.82
CA ASP A 91 -7.19 12.98 0.69
C ASP A 91 -6.12 12.54 -0.31
N ILE A 92 -6.55 12.28 -1.55
CA ILE A 92 -5.71 11.72 -2.62
C ILE A 92 -5.83 12.61 -3.84
N ARG A 93 -4.69 12.94 -4.45
CA ARG A 93 -4.66 13.51 -5.80
C ARG A 93 -4.94 12.40 -6.80
N LEU A 94 -6.08 12.51 -7.48
CA LEU A 94 -6.49 11.60 -8.54
C LEU A 94 -6.28 12.28 -9.89
N LYS A 95 -5.36 11.74 -10.69
CA LYS A 95 -5.17 12.17 -12.08
C LYS A 95 -5.89 11.20 -12.99
N VAL A 96 -6.75 11.70 -13.87
CA VAL A 96 -7.52 10.87 -14.79
C VAL A 96 -7.62 11.51 -16.16
N THR A 97 -7.68 10.68 -17.19
CA THR A 97 -8.26 11.07 -18.48
C THR A 97 -9.74 10.72 -18.45
N TRP A 98 -10.60 11.73 -18.33
CA TRP A 98 -12.05 11.57 -18.34
C TRP A 98 -12.66 12.29 -19.54
N ARG A 99 -13.42 11.56 -20.37
CA ARG A 99 -14.06 12.10 -21.60
C ARG A 99 -13.05 12.80 -22.54
N GLY A 100 -11.85 12.20 -22.66
CA GLY A 100 -10.77 12.73 -23.49
C GLY A 100 -10.02 13.93 -22.94
N LYS A 101 -10.33 14.38 -21.70
CA LYS A 101 -9.61 15.47 -21.03
C LYS A 101 -8.83 14.93 -19.84
N LYS A 102 -7.55 15.32 -19.74
CA LYS A 102 -6.74 15.10 -18.54
C LYS A 102 -7.15 16.10 -17.48
N ILE A 103 -7.56 15.60 -16.31
CA ILE A 103 -7.91 16.41 -15.14
C ILE A 103 -7.19 15.85 -13.91
N SER A 104 -6.93 16.73 -12.95
CA SER A 104 -6.36 16.38 -11.65
C SER A 104 -7.33 16.90 -10.59
N VAL A 105 -7.87 16.01 -9.78
CA VAL A 105 -8.90 16.33 -8.80
C VAL A 105 -8.48 15.85 -7.41
N LEU A 106 -9.06 16.45 -6.38
CA LEU A 106 -8.99 15.93 -5.03
C LEU A 106 -10.08 14.89 -4.82
N LEU A 107 -9.70 13.68 -4.45
CA LEU A 107 -10.61 12.64 -3.98
C LEU A 107 -10.42 12.42 -2.48
N SER A 108 -11.45 12.69 -1.69
CA SER A 108 -11.46 12.40 -0.25
C SER A 108 -12.26 11.13 0.04
N LEU A 109 -11.60 10.13 0.59
CA LEU A 109 -12.22 8.93 1.14
C LEU A 109 -12.60 9.19 2.61
N LEU A 110 -13.84 8.94 2.99
CA LEU A 110 -14.41 9.32 4.29
C LEU A 110 -15.09 8.15 4.98
N ALA A 111 -14.84 7.96 6.27
CA ALA A 111 -15.59 7.02 7.08
C ALA A 111 -15.78 7.51 8.53
N GLY A 112 -16.92 7.18 9.13
CA GLY A 112 -17.15 7.27 10.58
C GLY A 112 -18.26 8.24 11.00
N TYR A 113 -18.12 8.82 12.19
CA TYR A 113 -19.11 9.76 12.76
C TYR A 113 -18.96 11.15 12.13
N LEU A 114 -19.71 11.42 11.06
CA LEU A 114 -19.56 12.61 10.21
C LEU A 114 -20.87 13.39 10.07
N SER A 115 -20.76 14.70 9.91
CA SER A 115 -21.92 15.59 9.74
C SER A 115 -22.70 15.27 8.46
N ARG A 116 -24.00 15.59 8.49
CA ARG A 116 -24.86 15.43 7.30
C ARG A 116 -24.53 16.47 6.22
N GLU A 117 -24.29 17.69 6.66
CA GLU A 117 -24.12 18.87 5.80
C GLU A 117 -22.65 19.08 5.43
N TYR A 118 -21.74 18.89 6.40
CA TYR A 118 -20.30 19.12 6.27
C TYR A 118 -19.51 17.86 6.64
N PRO A 119 -19.54 16.82 5.80
CA PRO A 119 -18.96 15.53 6.15
C PRO A 119 -17.43 15.52 6.18
N ALA A 120 -16.75 16.56 5.68
CA ALA A 120 -15.30 16.63 5.72
C ALA A 120 -14.80 16.94 7.14
N ILE A 121 -13.67 16.35 7.49
CA ILE A 121 -12.91 16.63 8.71
C ILE A 121 -11.91 17.74 8.41
N LYS A 122 -11.18 17.60 7.29
CA LYS A 122 -10.30 18.61 6.73
C LYS A 122 -10.98 19.28 5.55
N GLU A 123 -11.20 20.58 5.66
CA GLU A 123 -11.83 21.38 4.61
C GLU A 123 -10.82 21.84 3.56
N TRP A 124 -11.25 21.79 2.30
CA TRP A 124 -10.45 22.23 1.15
C TRP A 124 -11.12 23.43 0.48
N THR A 125 -10.40 24.55 0.47
CA THR A 125 -10.80 25.79 -0.20
C THR A 125 -10.31 25.83 -1.64
N ASN A 126 -10.87 26.72 -2.47
CA ASN A 126 -10.37 26.94 -3.84
C ASN A 126 -8.88 27.30 -3.85
N GLN A 127 -8.43 28.13 -2.91
CA GLN A 127 -7.01 28.50 -2.79
C GLN A 127 -6.12 27.28 -2.47
N SER A 128 -6.59 26.37 -1.61
CA SER A 128 -5.84 25.14 -1.35
C SER A 128 -5.86 24.20 -2.54
N LEU A 129 -6.97 24.09 -3.29
CA LEU A 129 -7.01 23.27 -4.51
C LEU A 129 -6.05 23.80 -5.58
N GLU A 130 -6.02 25.13 -5.78
CA GLU A 130 -5.07 25.79 -6.69
C GLU A 130 -3.62 25.51 -6.30
N LYS A 131 -3.28 25.53 -5.00
CA LYS A 131 -1.92 25.21 -4.51
C LYS A 131 -1.43 23.84 -5.00
N TYR A 132 -2.31 22.84 -5.09
CA TYR A 132 -1.96 21.49 -5.53
C TYR A 132 -2.31 21.23 -7.01
N ASN A 133 -2.67 22.28 -7.77
CA ASN A 133 -3.13 22.18 -9.16
C ASN A 133 -4.30 21.22 -9.35
N LEU A 134 -5.32 21.32 -8.48
CA LEU A 134 -6.52 20.50 -8.49
C LEU A 134 -7.71 21.30 -9.01
N SER A 135 -8.48 20.75 -9.96
CA SER A 135 -9.63 21.43 -10.55
C SER A 135 -10.88 21.36 -9.68
N ASP A 136 -11.07 20.24 -8.97
CA ASP A 136 -12.31 19.93 -8.26
C ASP A 136 -12.05 19.10 -7.00
N TRP A 137 -13.06 19.03 -6.12
CA TRP A 137 -13.02 18.24 -4.89
C TRP A 137 -14.23 17.31 -4.74
N HIS A 138 -13.96 16.02 -4.93
CA HIS A 138 -14.92 14.93 -4.81
C HIS A 138 -14.77 14.19 -3.49
N ARG A 139 -15.88 13.69 -2.94
CA ARG A 139 -15.95 13.06 -1.61
C ARG A 139 -16.75 11.77 -1.69
N ILE A 140 -16.17 10.67 -1.21
CA ILE A 140 -16.83 9.36 -1.19
C ILE A 140 -16.65 8.64 0.13
N GLY A 141 -17.58 7.74 0.43
CA GLY A 141 -17.46 6.82 1.54
C GLY A 141 -18.75 6.74 2.35
N PHE A 142 -18.63 6.56 3.66
CA PHE A 142 -19.77 6.21 4.49
C PHE A 142 -19.76 6.93 5.83
N ARG A 143 -20.89 7.55 6.19
CA ARG A 143 -21.09 8.19 7.49
C ARG A 143 -22.06 7.45 8.38
N ARG A 144 -21.99 7.75 9.66
CA ARG A 144 -23.01 7.42 10.67
C ARG A 144 -23.39 8.66 11.43
N GLN A 145 -24.67 8.73 11.83
CA GLN A 145 -25.24 9.89 12.53
C GLN A 145 -25.56 9.60 14.00
N ALA A 146 -25.58 8.33 14.38
CA ALA A 146 -25.78 7.86 15.74
C ALA A 146 -24.78 6.74 16.05
N LEU A 147 -24.35 6.63 17.30
CA LEU A 147 -23.50 5.54 17.78
C LEU A 147 -24.24 4.21 17.54
N GLY A 148 -23.60 3.26 16.86
CA GLY A 148 -24.26 2.00 16.51
C GLY A 148 -25.27 2.08 15.35
N GLY A 149 -25.46 3.24 14.71
CA GLY A 149 -26.43 3.43 13.62
C GLY A 149 -26.04 2.78 12.28
N ASN A 150 -26.92 2.86 11.28
CA ASN A 150 -26.64 2.36 9.94
C ASN A 150 -25.68 3.28 9.17
N TRP A 151 -24.89 2.69 8.27
CA TRP A 151 -24.03 3.40 7.33
C TRP A 151 -24.84 4.10 6.25
N GLN A 152 -24.50 5.36 5.96
CA GLN A 152 -25.08 6.15 4.87
C GLN A 152 -23.99 6.58 3.90
N VAL A 153 -24.24 6.45 2.60
CA VAL A 153 -23.29 6.81 1.54
C VAL A 153 -23.06 8.33 1.50
N ILE A 154 -21.80 8.71 1.29
CA ILE A 154 -21.32 10.05 0.93
C ILE A 154 -20.94 10.04 -0.56
N GLY A 155 -21.23 11.13 -1.29
CA GLY A 155 -20.89 11.23 -2.72
C GLY A 155 -21.90 10.60 -3.66
N LYS A 156 -23.13 10.35 -3.19
CA LYS A 156 -24.20 9.75 -4.01
C LYS A 156 -24.63 10.70 -5.14
N SER A 157 -24.86 10.15 -6.33
CA SER A 157 -25.41 10.84 -7.51
C SER A 157 -24.46 11.85 -8.16
N GLU A 158 -23.16 11.67 -7.98
CA GLU A 158 -22.13 12.42 -8.69
C GLU A 158 -21.57 11.56 -9.82
N GLU A 159 -21.77 11.99 -11.08
CA GLU A 159 -21.41 11.18 -12.26
C GLU A 159 -19.95 10.71 -12.28
N PHE A 160 -19.03 11.60 -11.87
CA PHE A 160 -17.61 11.29 -11.79
C PHE A 160 -17.34 10.14 -10.81
N ILE A 161 -17.96 10.20 -9.63
CA ILE A 161 -17.83 9.20 -8.57
C ILE A 161 -18.51 7.89 -8.93
N ASP A 162 -19.73 7.95 -9.46
CA ASP A 162 -20.48 6.77 -9.88
C ASP A 162 -19.70 5.99 -10.97
N THR A 163 -19.07 6.72 -11.90
CA THR A 163 -18.18 6.13 -12.93
C THR A 163 -16.94 5.50 -12.31
N PHE A 164 -16.24 6.22 -11.42
CA PHE A 164 -15.02 5.75 -10.77
C PHE A 164 -15.26 4.47 -9.94
N ILE A 165 -16.32 4.46 -9.12
CA ILE A 165 -16.73 3.30 -8.32
C ILE A 165 -17.13 2.14 -9.24
N GLY A 166 -17.92 2.41 -10.28
CA GLY A 166 -18.41 1.40 -11.22
C GLY A 166 -17.28 0.64 -11.92
N ILE A 167 -16.20 1.32 -12.30
CA ILE A 167 -15.02 0.68 -12.92
C ILE A 167 -14.29 -0.23 -11.94
N ILE A 168 -14.08 0.23 -10.71
CA ILE A 168 -13.43 -0.58 -9.66
C ILE A 168 -14.27 -1.82 -9.32
N GLN A 169 -15.59 -1.66 -9.21
CA GLN A 169 -16.52 -2.76 -8.93
C GLN A 169 -16.59 -3.78 -10.07
N ALA A 170 -16.64 -3.31 -11.32
CA ALA A 170 -16.63 -4.19 -12.49
C ALA A 170 -15.38 -5.07 -12.52
N GLU A 171 -14.20 -4.49 -12.27
CA GLU A 171 -12.93 -5.22 -12.31
C GLU A 171 -12.77 -6.18 -11.12
N LYS A 172 -13.33 -5.83 -9.96
CA LYS A 172 -13.43 -6.75 -8.81
C LYS A 172 -14.32 -7.96 -9.14
N LEU A 173 -15.47 -7.75 -9.81
CA LEU A 173 -16.37 -8.83 -10.24
C LEU A 173 -15.73 -9.73 -11.29
N LEU A 174 -15.00 -9.16 -12.24
CA LEU A 174 -14.24 -9.92 -13.23
C LEU A 174 -13.08 -10.71 -12.60
N SER A 175 -12.63 -10.32 -11.41
CA SER A 175 -11.47 -10.92 -10.73
C SER A 175 -10.24 -10.96 -11.65
N SER A 176 -10.06 -9.88 -12.42
CA SER A 176 -9.00 -9.72 -13.42
C SER A 176 -7.65 -10.04 -12.79
N PRO A 177 -6.93 -11.05 -13.30
CA PRO A 177 -5.66 -11.43 -12.71
C PRO A 177 -4.63 -10.32 -12.97
N PRO A 178 -3.62 -10.17 -12.10
CA PRO A 178 -2.42 -9.45 -12.47
C PRO A 178 -1.85 -10.10 -13.73
N ASP A 179 -1.52 -9.28 -14.71
CA ASP A 179 -1.17 -9.65 -16.08
C ASP A 179 0.33 -9.54 -16.36
N GLY A 180 1.12 -9.37 -15.31
CA GLY A 180 2.57 -9.33 -15.35
C GLY A 180 3.19 -9.74 -14.02
N PHE A 181 4.51 -9.63 -13.94
CA PHE A 181 5.25 -9.65 -12.67
C PHE A 181 6.11 -8.40 -12.67
N GLU A 182 5.80 -7.45 -11.78
CA GLU A 182 6.38 -6.10 -11.79
C GLU A 182 6.17 -5.31 -13.11
N ALA A 183 5.17 -5.70 -13.89
CA ALA A 183 4.80 -5.04 -15.14
C ALA A 183 3.27 -5.02 -15.24
N PRO A 184 2.58 -4.32 -14.33
CA PRO A 184 1.14 -4.34 -14.28
C PRO A 184 0.54 -3.66 -15.51
N THR A 185 -0.53 -4.20 -16.06
CA THR A 185 -1.27 -3.59 -17.16
C THR A 185 -2.62 -3.02 -16.68
N LEU A 186 -3.04 -3.39 -15.45
CA LEU A 186 -4.19 -2.81 -14.78
C LEU A 186 -3.87 -1.42 -14.19
N PHE A 187 -4.65 -0.41 -14.60
CA PHE A 187 -4.51 0.99 -14.18
C PHE A 187 -5.36 1.35 -12.96
N LEU A 188 -5.77 0.39 -12.13
CA LEU A 188 -6.63 0.68 -11.00
C LEU A 188 -5.85 0.97 -9.71
N PRO A 189 -6.38 1.79 -8.80
CA PRO A 189 -5.78 2.03 -7.51
C PRO A 189 -5.76 0.77 -6.66
N ARG A 190 -4.65 0.48 -5.99
CA ARG A 190 -4.55 -0.66 -5.07
C ARG A 190 -3.74 -0.30 -3.83
N VAL A 191 -4.13 -0.83 -2.68
CA VAL A 191 -3.33 -0.83 -1.46
C VAL A 191 -2.83 -2.24 -1.17
N LEU A 192 -1.50 -2.41 -1.10
CA LEU A 192 -0.87 -3.62 -0.59
C LEU A 192 -0.40 -3.35 0.84
N PHE A 193 -0.92 -4.07 1.82
CA PHE A 193 -0.56 -3.89 3.23
C PHE A 193 0.25 -5.06 3.74
N PHE A 194 1.49 -4.82 4.15
CA PHE A 194 2.38 -5.78 4.77
C PHE A 194 2.40 -5.57 6.29
N SER A 195 1.81 -6.52 7.02
CA SER A 195 1.78 -6.50 8.48
C SER A 195 3.18 -6.68 9.08
N ALA A 196 3.36 -6.18 10.31
CA ALA A 196 4.53 -6.50 11.13
C ALA A 196 4.62 -8.01 11.44
N TYR A 197 3.51 -8.75 11.43
CA TYR A 197 3.50 -10.20 11.69
C TYR A 197 3.76 -11.06 10.44
N ARG A 198 4.21 -10.47 9.33
CA ARG A 198 4.49 -11.21 8.09
C ARG A 198 5.64 -12.20 8.30
N ASP A 199 5.46 -13.43 7.86
CA ASP A 199 6.52 -14.44 7.79
C ASP A 199 6.20 -15.47 6.68
N ILE A 200 7.21 -16.27 6.32
CA ILE A 200 7.09 -17.48 5.51
C ILE A 200 7.11 -18.67 6.46
N GLU A 201 5.91 -19.11 6.86
CA GLU A 201 5.71 -20.29 7.68
C GLU A 201 5.87 -21.58 6.88
N ARG A 202 6.21 -22.66 7.59
CA ARG A 202 6.34 -23.98 6.97
C ARG A 202 4.96 -24.52 6.63
N VAL A 203 4.67 -24.69 5.34
CA VAL A 203 3.44 -25.39 4.89
C VAL A 203 3.34 -26.77 5.54
N THR A 204 2.31 -26.97 6.36
CA THR A 204 2.02 -28.22 7.08
C THR A 204 1.01 -29.10 6.36
N SER A 205 0.27 -28.56 5.37
CA SER A 205 -0.67 -29.34 4.58
C SER A 205 0.03 -30.43 3.77
N SER A 206 -0.52 -31.64 3.82
CA SER A 206 -0.12 -32.76 2.97
C SER A 206 -0.66 -32.62 1.55
N ASP A 207 -1.84 -32.00 1.40
CA ASP A 207 -2.40 -31.65 0.10
C ASP A 207 -1.83 -30.31 -0.38
N ARG A 208 -1.20 -30.36 -1.56
CA ARG A 208 -0.52 -29.24 -2.23
C ARG A 208 -0.86 -29.23 -3.72
N ALA A 209 -2.13 -29.47 -4.06
CA ALA A 209 -2.59 -29.37 -5.44
C ALA A 209 -2.22 -28.02 -6.06
N ILE A 210 -1.83 -28.00 -7.33
CA ILE A 210 -1.58 -26.75 -8.06
C ILE A 210 -2.92 -26.01 -8.21
N ILE A 211 -3.09 -24.93 -7.46
CA ILE A 211 -4.34 -24.17 -7.39
C ILE A 211 -4.07 -22.69 -7.43
N ARG A 212 -5.05 -21.94 -7.96
CA ARG A 212 -5.00 -20.48 -8.00
C ARG A 212 -4.77 -19.93 -6.59
N PRO A 213 -3.76 -19.08 -6.37
CA PRO A 213 -3.53 -18.46 -5.07
C PRO A 213 -4.73 -17.63 -4.61
N ASP A 214 -4.90 -17.52 -3.30
CA ASP A 214 -5.89 -16.62 -2.71
C ASP A 214 -5.63 -15.19 -3.16
N ASN A 215 -6.71 -14.43 -3.40
CA ASN A 215 -6.65 -13.03 -3.84
C ASN A 215 -5.82 -12.81 -5.12
N TRP A 216 -5.78 -13.80 -6.01
CA TRP A 216 -5.13 -13.65 -7.32
C TRP A 216 -5.87 -12.66 -8.24
N GLY A 217 -7.15 -12.36 -8.02
CA GLY A 217 -7.86 -11.34 -8.80
C GLY A 217 -7.58 -9.90 -8.35
N TYR A 218 -8.10 -8.93 -9.10
CA TYR A 218 -8.12 -7.55 -8.67
C TYR A 218 -9.01 -7.36 -7.42
N SER A 219 -8.52 -6.54 -6.51
CA SER A 219 -9.16 -6.05 -5.30
C SER A 219 -8.47 -4.73 -4.94
N PRO A 220 -9.22 -3.69 -4.52
CA PRO A 220 -8.66 -2.41 -4.08
C PRO A 220 -7.66 -2.56 -2.93
N THR A 221 -7.78 -3.62 -2.14
CA THR A 221 -6.87 -3.91 -1.04
C THR A 221 -6.41 -5.36 -1.05
N TYR A 222 -5.18 -5.59 -0.62
CA TYR A 222 -4.66 -6.91 -0.32
C TYR A 222 -3.78 -6.84 0.92
N LYS A 223 -4.21 -7.52 2.00
CA LYS A 223 -3.49 -7.61 3.27
C LYS A 223 -2.61 -8.86 3.28
N ILE A 224 -1.31 -8.67 3.49
CA ILE A 224 -0.28 -9.70 3.65
C ILE A 224 0.10 -9.76 5.13
N ASN A 225 -0.40 -10.78 5.83
CA ASN A 225 -0.12 -11.05 7.23
C ASN A 225 0.87 -12.23 7.37
N SER A 226 0.93 -12.87 8.55
CA SER A 226 1.58 -14.19 8.66
C SER A 226 0.92 -15.12 7.65
N GLN A 227 1.74 -15.81 6.85
CA GLN A 227 1.20 -16.84 5.97
C GLN A 227 0.61 -17.90 6.86
N GLY A 228 -0.70 -18.09 6.83
CA GLY A 228 -1.29 -19.26 7.45
C GLY A 228 -0.60 -20.49 6.89
N ASN A 229 -0.55 -21.58 7.67
CA ASN A 229 0.08 -22.84 7.25
C ASN A 229 -0.65 -23.55 6.08
N GLN A 230 -1.55 -22.85 5.39
CA GLN A 230 -2.37 -23.31 4.28
C GLN A 230 -1.64 -23.10 2.94
N TRP A 231 -1.71 -24.11 2.09
CA TRP A 231 -1.07 -24.12 0.78
C TRP A 231 -1.48 -22.95 -0.11
N GLN A 232 -2.78 -22.64 -0.20
CA GLN A 232 -3.35 -21.57 -1.05
C GLN A 232 -2.70 -20.20 -0.82
N GLN A 233 -2.32 -19.93 0.43
CA GLN A 233 -1.77 -18.66 0.88
C GLN A 233 -0.25 -18.62 0.81
N SER A 234 0.40 -19.75 0.55
CA SER A 234 1.86 -19.88 0.59
C SER A 234 2.55 -19.23 -0.64
N LEU A 235 3.78 -18.74 -0.45
CA LEU A 235 4.63 -18.33 -1.57
C LEU A 235 5.09 -19.52 -2.43
N ASP A 236 5.18 -20.71 -1.85
CA ASP A 236 5.39 -21.94 -2.60
C ASP A 236 4.29 -22.13 -3.65
N ASN A 237 3.02 -22.03 -3.25
CA ASN A 237 1.90 -22.11 -4.19
C ASN A 237 1.93 -20.97 -5.21
N LEU A 238 2.26 -19.74 -4.80
CA LEU A 238 2.40 -18.61 -5.73
C LEU A 238 3.44 -18.92 -6.82
N LEU A 239 4.64 -19.36 -6.46
CA LEU A 239 5.70 -19.64 -7.42
C LEU A 239 5.38 -20.86 -8.29
N VAL A 240 4.80 -21.91 -7.71
CA VAL A 240 4.32 -23.09 -8.46
C VAL A 240 3.23 -22.68 -9.45
N TRP A 241 2.29 -21.83 -9.04
CA TRP A 241 1.25 -21.30 -9.91
C TRP A 241 1.83 -20.45 -11.05
N LEU A 242 2.76 -19.54 -10.75
CA LEU A 242 3.46 -18.76 -11.77
C LEU A 242 4.20 -19.65 -12.78
N LYS A 243 4.82 -20.74 -12.33
CA LYS A 243 5.46 -21.71 -13.22
C LYS A 243 4.44 -22.46 -14.07
N TRP A 244 3.32 -22.87 -13.46
CA TRP A 244 2.25 -23.60 -14.13
C TRP A 244 1.57 -22.80 -15.24
N LEU A 245 1.45 -21.47 -15.07
CA LEU A 245 0.93 -20.56 -16.08
C LEU A 245 1.79 -20.50 -17.35
N ASP A 246 3.09 -20.84 -17.25
CA ASP A 246 4.03 -20.97 -18.37
C ASP A 246 4.10 -19.75 -19.31
N ASP A 247 4.02 -18.54 -18.73
CA ASP A 247 4.01 -17.26 -19.46
C ASP A 247 5.23 -16.36 -19.11
N GLY A 248 6.27 -16.97 -18.56
CA GLY A 248 7.52 -16.31 -18.17
C GLY A 248 7.44 -15.46 -16.90
N ARG A 249 6.28 -15.34 -16.24
CA ARG A 249 6.19 -14.63 -14.94
C ARG A 249 7.03 -15.30 -13.85
N PHE A 250 7.14 -16.62 -13.87
CA PHE A 250 8.02 -17.34 -12.95
C PHE A 250 9.49 -16.92 -13.14
N ASP A 251 9.99 -16.90 -14.38
CA ASP A 251 11.37 -16.52 -14.65
C ASP A 251 11.63 -15.07 -14.24
N ARG A 252 10.71 -14.14 -14.53
CA ARG A 252 10.80 -12.75 -14.04
C ARG A 252 10.84 -12.69 -12.51
N ALA A 253 9.99 -13.45 -11.82
CA ALA A 253 9.99 -13.50 -10.36
C ALA A 253 11.31 -14.05 -9.80
N ARG A 254 11.81 -15.14 -10.38
CA ARG A 254 13.08 -15.75 -10.01
C ARG A 254 14.23 -14.77 -10.18
N ASP A 255 14.36 -14.18 -11.36
CA ASP A 255 15.49 -13.33 -11.72
C ASP A 255 15.48 -12.05 -10.87
N LEU A 256 14.31 -11.50 -10.57
CA LEU A 256 14.15 -10.36 -9.68
C LEU A 256 14.57 -10.68 -8.24
N ILE A 257 14.10 -11.79 -7.69
CA ILE A 257 14.46 -12.20 -6.32
C ILE A 257 15.96 -12.47 -6.22
N ASN A 258 16.53 -13.14 -7.21
CA ASN A 258 17.97 -13.39 -7.26
C ASN A 258 18.76 -12.08 -7.34
N LYS A 259 18.31 -11.11 -8.15
CA LYS A 259 18.95 -9.79 -8.26
C LYS A 259 18.83 -8.95 -6.99
N ARG A 260 17.69 -8.92 -6.32
CA ARG A 260 17.43 -8.01 -5.19
C ARG A 260 17.80 -8.57 -3.84
N VAL A 261 17.55 -9.86 -3.63
CA VAL A 261 17.68 -10.53 -2.33
C VAL A 261 18.93 -11.40 -2.26
N PHE A 262 19.29 -12.08 -3.34
CA PHE A 262 20.41 -13.01 -3.35
C PHE A 262 21.58 -12.57 -4.23
N SER A 263 21.74 -11.25 -4.43
CA SER A 263 22.83 -10.69 -5.24
C SER A 263 24.21 -11.01 -4.69
N GLU A 264 24.32 -11.11 -3.37
CA GLU A 264 25.57 -11.36 -2.65
C GLU A 264 25.60 -12.81 -2.15
N GLY A 265 26.37 -13.67 -2.84
CA GLY A 265 26.70 -15.02 -2.39
C GLY A 265 26.33 -16.14 -3.35
N ASN A 266 26.31 -17.36 -2.83
CA ASN A 266 26.06 -18.59 -3.59
C ASN A 266 24.63 -19.12 -3.43
N LYS A 267 23.71 -18.25 -2.99
CA LYS A 267 22.30 -18.58 -2.77
C LYS A 267 21.45 -18.02 -3.91
N PHE A 268 20.44 -18.75 -4.36
CA PHE A 268 19.47 -18.25 -5.34
C PHE A 268 18.20 -19.10 -5.36
N LEU A 269 17.08 -18.49 -5.76
CA LEU A 269 15.87 -19.19 -6.17
C LEU A 269 16.16 -19.90 -7.50
N GLU A 270 16.11 -21.23 -7.50
CA GLU A 270 16.53 -22.08 -8.61
C GLU A 270 15.34 -22.38 -9.54
N ASP A 271 14.35 -23.13 -9.04
CA ASP A 271 13.14 -23.52 -9.76
C ASP A 271 12.03 -23.89 -8.75
N VAL A 272 10.92 -24.44 -9.24
CA VAL A 272 9.93 -25.17 -8.44
C VAL A 272 9.99 -26.66 -8.76
N ARG A 273 9.76 -27.52 -7.75
CA ARG A 273 9.57 -28.96 -7.98
C ARG A 273 8.07 -29.27 -8.10
N LYS A 274 7.75 -30.38 -8.76
CA LYS A 274 6.35 -30.84 -8.95
C LYS A 274 5.84 -31.79 -7.88
N ASP A 275 6.73 -32.52 -7.18
CA ASP A 275 6.32 -33.50 -6.17
C ASP A 275 7.30 -33.54 -4.98
N PRO A 276 6.86 -33.17 -3.75
CA PRO A 276 5.67 -32.35 -3.52
C PRO A 276 5.86 -30.96 -4.14
N PRO A 277 4.82 -30.26 -4.63
CA PRO A 277 4.95 -28.88 -5.10
C PRO A 277 5.59 -27.96 -4.05
N GLU A 278 6.72 -27.34 -4.39
CA GLU A 278 7.40 -26.33 -3.58
C GLU A 278 8.51 -25.63 -4.37
N ALA A 279 8.85 -24.42 -3.96
CA ALA A 279 9.99 -23.69 -4.48
C ALA A 279 11.32 -24.23 -3.94
N ILE A 280 12.35 -24.11 -4.77
CA ILE A 280 13.69 -24.62 -4.49
C ILE A 280 14.65 -23.43 -4.38
N ILE A 281 15.24 -23.28 -3.20
CA ILE A 281 16.41 -22.43 -3.01
C ILE A 281 17.65 -23.31 -3.10
N ASN A 282 18.64 -22.88 -3.89
CA ASN A 282 19.95 -23.47 -3.92
C ASN A 282 20.90 -22.60 -3.11
N SER A 283 21.64 -23.20 -2.17
CA SER A 283 22.69 -22.54 -1.39
C SER A 283 23.98 -23.35 -1.51
N ALA A 284 24.94 -22.85 -2.28
CA ALA A 284 26.24 -23.51 -2.51
C ALA A 284 26.12 -24.98 -2.93
N GLY A 285 25.15 -25.30 -3.79
CA GLY A 285 24.88 -26.66 -4.29
C GLY A 285 23.91 -27.47 -3.45
N GLN A 286 23.50 -26.99 -2.27
CA GLN A 286 22.49 -27.65 -1.44
C GLN A 286 21.11 -27.05 -1.69
N ARG A 287 20.14 -27.91 -2.01
CA ARG A 287 18.75 -27.50 -2.24
C ARG A 287 17.95 -27.54 -0.95
N HIS A 288 17.23 -26.47 -0.66
CA HIS A 288 16.33 -26.36 0.48
C HIS A 288 15.06 -25.57 0.14
N ARG A 289 14.13 -25.51 1.09
CA ARG A 289 12.83 -24.83 0.96
C ARG A 289 12.93 -23.34 1.27
N LEU A 290 11.91 -22.58 0.85
CA LEU A 290 11.78 -21.15 1.18
C LEU A 290 11.69 -20.89 2.69
N ASP A 291 10.98 -21.73 3.45
CA ASP A 291 10.84 -21.57 4.90
C ASP A 291 12.15 -21.84 5.69
N GLN A 292 13.22 -22.28 5.01
CA GLN A 292 14.55 -22.45 5.60
C GLN A 292 15.50 -21.27 5.33
N LEU A 293 15.04 -20.23 4.63
CA LEU A 293 15.76 -18.97 4.50
C LEU A 293 15.95 -18.31 5.88
N SER A 294 16.97 -17.45 5.99
CA SER A 294 17.10 -16.60 7.18
C SER A 294 15.89 -15.66 7.30
N SER A 295 15.58 -15.21 8.50
CA SER A 295 14.41 -14.35 8.74
C SER A 295 14.42 -13.07 7.88
N GLY A 296 15.59 -12.47 7.67
CA GLY A 296 15.74 -11.30 6.82
C GLY A 296 15.50 -11.60 5.33
N GLU A 297 16.05 -12.71 4.83
CA GLU A 297 15.81 -13.16 3.45
C GLU A 297 14.33 -13.50 3.24
N LYS A 298 13.67 -14.16 4.20
CA LYS A 298 12.23 -14.44 4.13
C LYS A 298 11.42 -13.15 3.99
N SER A 299 11.71 -12.16 4.82
CA SER A 299 11.03 -10.85 4.81
C SER A 299 11.13 -10.19 3.44
N LEU A 300 12.34 -10.16 2.86
CA LEU A 300 12.57 -9.56 1.53
C LEU A 300 11.94 -10.36 0.40
N VAL A 301 12.09 -11.69 0.40
CA VAL A 301 11.45 -12.58 -0.60
C VAL A 301 9.93 -12.39 -0.57
N GLN A 302 9.34 -12.34 0.63
CA GLN A 302 7.91 -12.13 0.79
C GLN A 302 7.45 -10.77 0.26
N LEU A 303 8.18 -9.69 0.57
CA LEU A 303 7.88 -8.35 0.08
C LEU A 303 7.89 -8.32 -1.46
N PHE A 304 9.02 -8.66 -2.07
CA PHE A 304 9.19 -8.48 -3.51
C PHE A 304 8.38 -9.47 -4.35
N LEU A 305 8.17 -10.71 -3.89
CA LEU A 305 7.28 -11.64 -4.59
C LEU A 305 5.83 -11.16 -4.57
N ARG A 306 5.34 -10.63 -3.45
CA ARG A 306 3.96 -10.16 -3.33
C ARG A 306 3.74 -8.85 -4.07
N ILE A 307 4.70 -7.91 -3.98
CA ILE A 307 4.65 -6.66 -4.75
C ILE A 307 4.61 -6.99 -6.24
N GLY A 308 5.58 -7.77 -6.74
CA GLY A 308 5.67 -8.11 -8.15
C GLY A 308 4.44 -8.86 -8.67
N ALA A 309 3.88 -9.77 -7.87
CA ALA A 309 2.71 -10.55 -8.28
C ALA A 309 1.39 -9.77 -8.20
N HIS A 310 1.24 -8.77 -7.33
CA HIS A 310 -0.06 -8.16 -7.04
C HIS A 310 -0.12 -6.65 -7.26
N MET A 311 0.95 -5.96 -7.62
CA MET A 311 0.86 -4.53 -7.93
C MET A 311 -0.03 -4.27 -9.15
N THR A 312 -0.72 -3.13 -9.15
CA THR A 312 -1.27 -2.43 -10.31
C THR A 312 -0.41 -1.20 -10.62
N GLN A 313 -0.68 -0.48 -11.71
CA GLN A 313 0.06 0.74 -12.06
C GLN A 313 0.00 1.81 -10.97
N HIS A 314 -1.10 1.87 -10.20
CA HIS A 314 -1.31 2.88 -9.14
C HIS A 314 -1.43 2.21 -7.77
N THR A 315 -0.37 1.52 -7.37
CA THR A 315 -0.30 0.85 -6.06
C THR A 315 0.30 1.74 -4.98
N ILE A 316 -0.31 1.72 -3.81
CA ILE A 316 0.26 2.21 -2.56
C ILE A 316 0.66 1.01 -1.71
N ILE A 317 1.94 0.88 -1.43
CA ILE A 317 2.54 -0.18 -0.64
C ILE A 317 2.71 0.32 0.78
N LEU A 318 1.98 -0.28 1.72
CA LEU A 318 2.03 0.02 3.14
C LEU A 318 2.83 -1.09 3.84
N ILE A 319 3.91 -0.74 4.55
CA ILE A 319 4.77 -1.72 5.23
C ILE A 319 4.85 -1.35 6.71
N ASP A 320 4.31 -2.20 7.57
CA ASP A 320 4.43 -2.03 9.02
C ASP A 320 5.71 -2.70 9.53
N GLU A 321 6.49 -1.97 10.33
CA GLU A 321 7.81 -2.37 10.84
C GLU A 321 8.71 -2.88 9.70
N LEU A 322 9.17 -1.95 8.87
CA LEU A 322 10.04 -2.23 7.72
C LEU A 322 11.34 -2.94 8.12
N ASP A 323 11.88 -2.61 9.29
CA ASP A 323 13.10 -3.17 9.87
C ASP A 323 12.92 -4.54 10.55
N ILE A 324 11.70 -5.08 10.63
CA ILE A 324 11.47 -6.33 11.35
C ILE A 324 12.31 -7.47 10.76
N HIS A 325 13.03 -8.17 11.65
CA HIS A 325 13.94 -9.28 11.33
C HIS A 325 15.17 -8.94 10.47
N LEU A 326 15.45 -7.66 10.21
CA LEU A 326 16.59 -7.21 9.41
C LEU A 326 17.77 -6.79 10.28
N HIS A 327 18.94 -7.37 10.03
CA HIS A 327 20.21 -6.85 10.55
C HIS A 327 20.48 -5.44 9.97
N PRO A 328 21.17 -4.52 10.68
CA PRO A 328 21.48 -3.17 10.20
C PRO A 328 21.88 -3.05 8.73
N ASN A 329 22.84 -3.85 8.25
CA ASN A 329 23.26 -3.84 6.84
C ASN A 329 22.08 -4.08 5.87
N TRP A 330 21.17 -4.99 6.19
CA TRP A 330 19.97 -5.25 5.40
C TRP A 330 18.97 -4.10 5.45
N GLN A 331 18.95 -3.31 6.52
CA GLN A 331 18.09 -2.13 6.65
C GLN A 331 18.56 -0.97 5.74
N HIS A 332 19.87 -0.81 5.55
CA HIS A 332 20.38 0.10 4.51
C HIS A 332 20.04 -0.41 3.10
N HIS A 333 20.24 -1.71 2.88
CA HIS A 333 19.99 -2.34 1.58
C HIS A 333 18.52 -2.23 1.15
N ILE A 334 17.56 -2.53 2.05
CA ILE A 334 16.13 -2.46 1.72
C ILE A 334 15.69 -1.04 1.34
N ILE A 335 16.26 0.00 1.96
CA ILE A 335 15.99 1.39 1.58
C ILE A 335 16.53 1.71 0.19
N ALA A 336 17.74 1.25 -0.15
CA ALA A 336 18.28 1.37 -1.50
C ALA A 336 17.39 0.67 -2.54
N LEU A 337 16.94 -0.55 -2.25
CA LEU A 337 16.02 -1.29 -3.12
C LEU A 337 14.69 -0.56 -3.33
N PHE A 338 14.10 0.04 -2.29
CA PHE A 338 12.86 0.80 -2.45
C PHE A 338 13.06 2.10 -3.22
N LYS A 339 14.21 2.77 -3.07
CA LYS A 339 14.56 3.95 -3.88
C LYS A 339 14.71 3.60 -5.37
N GLU A 340 15.36 2.47 -5.68
CA GLU A 340 15.42 1.95 -7.04
C GLU A 340 14.02 1.60 -7.55
N PHE A 341 13.24 0.88 -6.75
CA PHE A 341 11.90 0.44 -7.13
C PHE A 341 10.96 1.61 -7.47
N VAL A 342 10.90 2.66 -6.65
CA VAL A 342 10.03 3.82 -6.95
C VAL A 342 10.53 4.67 -8.13
N ARG A 343 11.81 4.56 -8.47
CA ARG A 343 12.38 5.18 -9.68
C ARG A 343 11.95 4.41 -10.93
N ASP A 344 11.99 3.08 -10.88
CA ASP A 344 11.55 2.20 -11.96
C ASP A 344 10.02 2.24 -12.13
N HIS A 345 9.28 2.54 -11.06
CA HIS A 345 7.80 2.62 -11.04
C HIS A 345 7.29 3.95 -10.45
N PRO A 346 7.35 5.07 -11.21
CA PRO A 346 7.03 6.41 -10.71
C PRO A 346 5.61 6.62 -10.18
N SER A 347 4.67 5.77 -10.59
CA SER A 347 3.26 5.78 -10.18
C SER A 347 2.98 5.02 -8.88
N ILE A 348 4.00 4.35 -8.33
CA ILE A 348 3.90 3.59 -7.08
C ILE A 348 4.32 4.46 -5.91
N THR A 349 3.60 4.34 -4.79
CA THR A 349 3.96 5.00 -3.53
C THR A 349 4.25 3.94 -2.48
N VAL A 350 5.34 4.11 -1.72
CA VAL A 350 5.68 3.26 -0.57
C VAL A 350 5.57 4.09 0.71
N ILE A 351 4.75 3.64 1.65
CA ILE A 351 4.62 4.23 2.99
C ILE A 351 5.02 3.14 3.99
N ALA A 352 6.13 3.34 4.69
CA ALA A 352 6.68 2.36 5.60
C ALA A 352 6.78 2.89 7.02
N SER A 353 6.47 2.06 8.00
CA SER A 353 6.61 2.36 9.42
C SER A 353 7.93 1.79 9.93
N THR A 354 8.61 2.52 10.81
CA THR A 354 9.87 2.06 11.42
C THR A 354 10.12 2.72 12.77
N HIS A 355 10.93 2.06 13.60
CA HIS A 355 11.55 2.62 14.80
C HIS A 355 13.09 2.58 14.75
N SER A 356 13.66 2.06 13.66
CA SER A 356 15.10 1.88 13.47
C SER A 356 15.81 3.21 13.20
N ARG A 357 16.96 3.43 13.85
CA ARG A 357 17.82 4.60 13.58
C ARG A 357 18.64 4.40 12.31
N GLU A 358 18.98 3.16 12.01
CA GLU A 358 19.74 2.75 10.84
C GLU A 358 18.95 3.05 9.56
N ILE A 359 17.64 2.74 9.54
CA ILE A 359 16.75 3.12 8.42
C ILE A 359 16.75 4.64 8.22
N LEU A 360 16.67 5.42 9.29
CA LEU A 360 16.68 6.89 9.19
C LEU A 360 18.00 7.42 8.64
N SER A 361 19.11 6.84 9.08
CA SER A 361 20.43 7.19 8.55
C SER A 361 20.57 6.86 7.06
N ALA A 362 19.89 5.81 6.59
CA ALA A 362 19.82 5.43 5.18
C ALA A 362 18.83 6.29 4.36
N PHE A 363 17.99 7.08 5.03
CA PHE A 363 16.91 7.86 4.46
C PHE A 363 17.03 9.37 4.77
N PRO A 364 18.12 10.03 4.33
CA PRO A 364 18.28 11.47 4.52
C PRO A 364 17.21 12.22 3.73
N LEU A 365 16.33 12.95 4.41
CA LEU A 365 15.20 13.67 3.77
C LEU A 365 15.65 14.89 2.96
N ASP A 366 16.81 15.44 3.30
CA ASP A 366 17.40 16.68 2.79
C ASP A 366 18.26 16.49 1.54
N ILE A 367 18.63 15.25 1.21
CA ILE A 367 19.42 14.95 0.02
C ILE A 367 18.46 14.66 -1.15
N PRO A 368 18.37 15.49 -2.19
CA PRO A 368 17.52 15.21 -3.34
C PRO A 368 18.07 13.98 -4.11
N GLU A 369 17.16 13.13 -4.59
CA GLU A 369 17.50 11.94 -5.38
C GLU A 369 16.57 11.88 -6.61
N GLU A 370 17.15 11.80 -7.81
CA GLU A 370 16.36 11.79 -9.04
C GLU A 370 15.38 10.61 -9.07
N GLY A 371 14.10 10.92 -9.37
CA GLY A 371 13.00 9.96 -9.40
C GLY A 371 12.45 9.54 -8.01
N VAL A 372 13.05 10.03 -6.91
CA VAL A 372 12.65 9.67 -5.55
C VAL A 372 12.21 10.93 -4.78
N ARG A 373 10.91 11.05 -4.53
CA ARG A 373 10.31 12.10 -3.69
C ARG A 373 10.09 11.54 -2.29
N LYS A 374 10.94 12.00 -1.36
CA LYS A 374 11.00 11.49 0.00
C LYS A 374 10.20 12.36 0.96
N GLY A 375 9.47 11.71 1.86
CA GLY A 375 8.81 12.37 2.97
C GLY A 375 8.91 11.54 4.24
N GLY A 376 8.63 12.16 5.38
CA GLY A 376 8.64 11.45 6.65
C GLY A 376 7.87 12.20 7.71
N PHE A 377 7.35 11.47 8.69
CA PHE A 377 6.51 12.02 9.73
C PHE A 377 6.74 11.33 11.07
N ILE A 378 6.91 12.13 12.14
CA ILE A 378 7.03 11.60 13.50
C ILE A 378 5.68 11.61 14.19
N ILE A 379 5.26 10.45 14.66
CA ILE A 379 4.10 10.32 15.53
C ILE A 379 4.56 10.49 16.98
N LYS A 380 4.10 11.57 17.62
CA LYS A 380 4.26 11.82 19.06
C LYS A 380 2.89 11.75 19.76
N GLU A 381 2.90 11.48 21.07
CA GLU A 381 1.73 11.51 21.94
C GLU A 381 1.05 12.90 21.87
N GLY A 382 -0.19 12.95 21.40
CA GLY A 382 -1.07 14.14 21.49
C GLY A 382 -0.79 15.32 20.55
N ILE A 383 0.37 15.41 19.89
CA ILE A 383 0.69 16.49 18.94
C ILE A 383 1.53 15.96 17.77
N ALA A 384 1.17 16.34 16.55
CA ALA A 384 2.00 16.13 15.36
C ALA A 384 3.13 17.18 15.32
N GLU A 385 4.39 16.75 15.24
CA GLU A 385 5.50 17.63 14.87
C GLU A 385 6.08 17.14 13.54
N GLU A 386 6.03 18.00 12.54
CA GLU A 386 6.68 17.80 11.25
C GLU A 386 8.21 17.89 11.43
N TYR A 387 8.97 16.94 10.85
CA TYR A 387 10.43 17.15 10.77
C TYR A 387 10.68 18.33 9.82
N ALA A 388 11.60 19.21 10.20
CA ALA A 388 11.93 20.42 9.47
C ALA A 388 12.11 20.13 7.97
N LYS A 389 11.25 20.74 7.16
CA LYS A 389 11.38 20.87 5.72
C LYS A 389 12.79 21.38 5.42
N PRO A 390 13.64 20.66 4.67
CA PRO A 390 14.93 21.22 4.24
C PRO A 390 14.70 22.57 3.56
N GLN A 391 15.08 23.64 4.25
CA GLN A 391 15.11 24.97 3.69
C GLN A 391 16.22 24.97 2.66
N THR A 392 15.87 25.30 1.41
CA THR A 392 16.87 25.66 0.41
C THR A 392 17.63 26.85 0.96
N ILE A 393 18.85 26.63 1.42
CA ILE A 393 19.78 27.72 1.72
C ILE A 393 20.05 28.38 0.39
N LYS A 394 19.36 29.49 0.10
CA LYS A 394 19.79 30.42 -0.94
C LYS A 394 21.09 31.03 -0.44
N GLU A 395 22.20 30.55 -0.97
CA GLU A 395 23.47 31.26 -0.86
C GLU A 395 23.28 32.64 -1.52
N SER A 396 23.43 33.68 -0.71
CA SER A 396 23.49 35.09 -1.09
C SER A 396 24.89 35.51 -1.52
#